data_AF-A0A956RTT5-F1
#
_entry.id   AF-A0A956RTT5-F1
#
_cell.length_a   1.000
_cell.length_b   1.000
_cell.length_c   1.000
_cell.angle_alpha   90.00
_cell.angle_beta   90.00
_cell.angle_gamma   90.00
#
_symmetry.space_group_name_H-M   'P 1'
#
loop_
_entity.id
_entity.type
_entity.pdbx_description
1 polymer ?
#
loop_
_entity_poly.entity_id
_entity_poly.type
_entity_poly.pdbx_seq_one_letter_code
_entity_poly.pdbx_strand_id
1 'polypeptide(L)'
;MSFIRYFIALLTFLLFTAASLVAQNKVLIIAGAGGTPEFENMFYQQAVGLHDLLIESFGYESKDIVVLVADTPDSIEQIYAKATAKNIRNYFVNDASGMSSQSNLFCFFIGHDSYDNEWGKFNISGKDLRDFDYSQLLNSVPFNKLLFINMASASGTFIDKLSKENRVIITATRDGFEKNATQFASQFLETLSN
;
A
#
# COMPACT_ATOMS: atom_id res chain seq x y z
N MET A 1 21.66 27.00 -45.17
CA MET A 1 21.03 25.66 -45.03
C MET A 1 21.59 24.83 -43.87
N SER A 2 22.86 24.98 -43.48
CA SER A 2 23.46 24.24 -42.35
C SER A 2 22.86 24.60 -40.97
N PHE A 3 22.63 25.89 -40.72
CA PHE A 3 22.10 26.40 -39.45
C PHE A 3 20.70 25.89 -39.10
N ILE A 4 19.81 25.81 -40.09
CA ILE A 4 18.44 25.30 -39.94
C ILE A 4 18.44 23.79 -39.59
N ARG A 5 19.41 23.02 -40.10
CA ARG A 5 19.55 21.59 -39.78
C ARG A 5 20.00 21.37 -38.34
N TYR A 6 20.94 22.18 -37.84
CA TYR A 6 21.35 22.11 -36.43
C TYR A 6 20.26 22.61 -35.48
N PHE A 7 19.51 23.64 -35.88
CA PHE A 7 18.40 24.15 -35.08
C PHE A 7 17.26 23.15 -34.95
N ILE A 8 16.89 22.46 -36.04
CA ILE A 8 15.88 21.40 -36.02
C ILE A 8 16.36 20.19 -35.21
N ALA A 9 17.64 19.78 -35.33
CA ALA A 9 18.22 18.68 -34.57
C ALA A 9 18.30 18.98 -33.05
N LEU A 10 18.57 20.22 -32.67
CA LEU A 10 18.56 20.65 -31.27
C LEU A 10 17.13 20.66 -30.70
N LEU A 11 16.14 21.09 -31.50
CA LEU A 11 14.73 21.13 -31.11
C LEU A 11 14.14 19.72 -30.95
N THR A 12 14.51 18.75 -31.80
CA THR A 12 14.11 17.34 -31.63
C THR A 12 14.81 16.67 -30.45
N PHE A 13 16.04 17.05 -30.11
CA PHE A 13 16.73 16.55 -28.91
C PHE A 13 16.13 17.11 -27.60
N LEU A 14 15.71 18.38 -27.60
CA LEU A 14 14.97 19.00 -26.48
C LEU A 14 13.56 18.41 -26.30
N LEU A 15 12.89 18.01 -27.38
CA LEU A 15 11.58 17.34 -27.29
C LEU A 15 11.69 15.88 -26.83
N PHE A 16 12.83 15.20 -27.05
CA PHE A 16 13.04 13.81 -26.60
C PHE A 16 13.45 13.70 -25.12
N THR A 17 13.89 14.82 -24.50
CA THR A 17 14.30 14.87 -23.09
C THR A 17 13.20 15.35 -22.14
N ALA A 18 12.04 15.73 -22.67
CA ALA A 18 10.82 15.81 -21.88
C ALA A 18 10.34 14.37 -21.59
N ALA A 19 11.12 13.60 -20.84
CA ALA A 19 10.62 12.44 -20.13
C ALA A 19 9.45 12.95 -19.31
N SER A 20 8.24 12.49 -19.64
CA SER A 20 7.05 12.84 -18.90
C SER A 20 7.33 12.62 -17.42
N LEU A 21 7.37 13.71 -16.65
CA LEU A 21 7.40 13.70 -15.18
C LEU A 21 6.03 13.23 -14.67
N VAL A 22 5.61 12.03 -15.09
CA VAL A 22 4.41 11.39 -14.56
C VAL A 22 4.75 10.99 -13.13
N ALA A 23 3.96 11.50 -12.19
CA ALA A 23 4.01 11.08 -10.81
C ALA A 23 3.93 9.55 -10.73
N GLN A 24 4.97 8.89 -10.23
CA GLN A 24 4.94 7.46 -10.03
C GLN A 24 3.97 7.13 -8.90
N ASN A 25 2.97 6.28 -9.17
CA ASN A 25 2.05 5.78 -8.14
C ASN A 25 2.56 4.42 -7.68
N LYS A 26 3.05 4.33 -6.44
CA LYS A 26 3.44 3.07 -5.81
C LYS A 26 2.32 2.58 -4.91
N VAL A 27 2.10 1.26 -4.90
CA VAL A 27 1.08 0.61 -4.09
C VAL A 27 1.71 -0.44 -3.19
N LEU A 28 1.30 -0.44 -1.92
CA LEU A 28 1.56 -1.50 -0.96
C LEU A 28 0.22 -2.07 -0.49
N ILE A 29 0.02 -3.37 -0.70
CA ILE A 29 -1.11 -4.12 -0.16
C ILE A 29 -0.56 -5.07 0.90
N ILE A 30 -1.12 -5.03 2.10
CA ILE A 30 -0.77 -5.95 3.19
C ILE A 30 -2.04 -6.66 3.65
N ALA A 31 -2.11 -7.97 3.42
CA ALA A 31 -3.03 -8.87 4.10
C ALA A 31 -2.38 -9.40 5.38
N GLY A 32 -2.98 -9.06 6.51
CA GLY A 32 -2.55 -9.44 7.85
C GLY A 32 -2.91 -10.88 8.22
N ALA A 33 -2.58 -11.26 9.45
CA ALA A 33 -2.85 -12.60 9.96
C ALA A 33 -4.36 -12.83 10.16
N GLY A 34 -4.87 -13.95 9.66
CA GLY A 34 -6.29 -14.29 9.73
C GLY A 34 -6.72 -14.91 11.06
N GLY A 35 -5.83 -15.68 11.70
CA GLY A 35 -6.09 -16.38 12.97
C GLY A 35 -7.02 -17.59 12.87
N THR A 36 -7.75 -17.71 11.76
CA THR A 36 -8.54 -18.90 11.36
C THR A 36 -8.45 -19.08 9.85
N PRO A 37 -8.52 -20.31 9.30
CA PRO A 37 -8.45 -20.54 7.86
C PRO A 37 -9.46 -19.74 7.03
N GLU A 38 -10.65 -19.47 7.58
CA GLU A 38 -11.69 -18.70 6.91
C GLU A 38 -11.25 -17.24 6.67
N PHE A 39 -10.75 -16.56 7.70
CA PHE A 39 -10.21 -15.20 7.60
C PHE A 39 -8.92 -15.15 6.77
N GLU A 40 -8.04 -16.15 6.91
CA GLU A 40 -6.81 -16.25 6.12
C GLU A 40 -7.11 -16.28 4.63
N ASN A 41 -8.02 -17.17 4.21
CA ASN A 41 -8.44 -17.25 2.81
C ASN A 41 -9.15 -15.97 2.37
N MET A 42 -10.03 -15.39 3.19
CA MET A 42 -10.74 -14.16 2.84
C MET A 42 -9.76 -12.98 2.62
N PHE A 43 -8.81 -12.75 3.53
CA PHE A 43 -7.85 -11.66 3.41
C PHE A 43 -6.90 -11.86 2.21
N TYR A 44 -6.50 -13.10 1.94
CA TYR A 44 -5.76 -13.44 0.74
C TYR A 44 -6.54 -13.09 -0.53
N GLN A 45 -7.80 -13.53 -0.65
CA GLN A 45 -8.63 -13.24 -1.82
C GLN A 45 -8.91 -11.75 -1.99
N GLN A 46 -9.09 -11.01 -0.90
CA GLN A 46 -9.25 -9.55 -0.95
C GLN A 46 -7.98 -8.85 -1.44
N ALA A 47 -6.80 -9.30 -1.02
CA ALA A 47 -5.53 -8.73 -1.48
C ALA A 47 -5.26 -9.04 -2.97
N VAL A 48 -5.53 -10.27 -3.42
CA VAL A 48 -5.48 -10.67 -4.84
C VAL A 48 -6.45 -9.83 -5.66
N GLY A 49 -7.72 -9.78 -5.24
CA GLY A 49 -8.75 -9.04 -5.96
C GLY A 49 -8.44 -7.55 -6.06
N LEU A 50 -7.86 -6.94 -5.01
CA LEU A 50 -7.40 -5.56 -5.08
C LEU A 50 -6.23 -5.38 -6.06
N HIS A 51 -5.25 -6.28 -6.03
CA HIS A 51 -4.14 -6.27 -6.97
C HIS A 51 -4.62 -6.33 -8.42
N ASP A 52 -5.50 -7.28 -8.72
CA ASP A 52 -6.02 -7.50 -10.07
C ASP A 52 -6.86 -6.30 -10.52
N LEU A 53 -7.73 -5.80 -9.64
CA LEU A 53 -8.54 -4.61 -9.91
C LEU A 53 -7.68 -3.38 -10.25
N LEU A 54 -6.59 -3.15 -9.51
CA LEU A 54 -5.68 -2.03 -9.78
C LEU A 54 -5.03 -2.14 -11.17
N ILE A 55 -4.70 -3.34 -11.62
CA ILE A 55 -4.13 -3.56 -12.95
C ILE A 55 -5.21 -3.40 -14.03
N GLU A 56 -6.29 -4.16 -13.90
CA GLU A 56 -7.30 -4.34 -14.96
C GLU A 56 -8.19 -3.11 -15.14
N SER A 57 -8.58 -2.46 -14.04
CA SER A 57 -9.53 -1.34 -14.07
C SER A 57 -8.87 0.03 -13.89
N PHE A 58 -7.75 0.09 -13.15
CA PHE A 58 -7.07 1.36 -12.86
C PHE A 58 -5.75 1.54 -13.62
N GLY A 59 -5.34 0.56 -14.44
CA GLY A 59 -4.19 0.69 -15.35
C GLY A 59 -2.83 0.74 -14.66
N TYR A 60 -2.72 0.23 -13.43
CA TYR A 60 -1.43 0.12 -12.75
C TYR A 60 -0.56 -0.95 -13.41
N GLU A 61 0.74 -0.70 -13.46
CA GLU A 61 1.71 -1.72 -13.85
C GLU A 61 2.04 -2.61 -12.65
N SER A 62 2.13 -3.92 -12.86
CA SER A 62 2.42 -4.89 -11.77
C SER A 62 3.70 -4.54 -10.97
N LYS A 63 4.73 -4.00 -11.63
CA LYS A 63 5.98 -3.54 -10.99
C LYS A 63 5.82 -2.39 -9.97
N ASP A 64 4.67 -1.72 -9.97
CA ASP A 64 4.37 -0.62 -9.06
C ASP A 64 3.49 -1.06 -7.88
N ILE A 65 3.06 -2.33 -7.86
CA ILE A 65 2.25 -2.92 -6.79
C ILE A 65 3.07 -3.98 -6.07
N VAL A 66 3.18 -3.85 -4.75
CA VAL A 66 3.74 -4.90 -3.89
C VAL A 66 2.64 -5.43 -3.00
N VAL A 67 2.45 -6.75 -3.01
CA VAL A 67 1.48 -7.46 -2.17
C VAL A 67 2.23 -8.31 -1.17
N LEU A 68 1.87 -8.16 0.10
CA LEU A 68 2.38 -8.96 1.21
C LEU A 68 1.21 -9.67 1.89
N VAL A 69 1.32 -10.98 2.12
CA VAL A 69 0.25 -11.77 2.76
C VAL A 69 0.82 -12.54 3.94
N ALA A 70 0.19 -12.44 5.13
CA ALA A 70 0.67 -13.14 6.32
C ALA A 70 0.51 -14.65 6.19
N ASP A 71 -0.67 -15.08 5.71
CA ASP A 71 -1.07 -16.48 5.62
C ASP A 71 -1.47 -16.78 4.17
N THR A 72 -0.73 -17.70 3.55
CA THR A 72 -1.05 -18.17 2.18
C THR A 72 -1.63 -19.57 2.29
N PRO A 73 -2.77 -19.87 1.65
CA PRO A 73 -3.25 -21.24 1.57
C PRO A 73 -2.16 -22.14 0.97
N ASP A 74 -1.93 -23.31 1.59
CA ASP A 74 -0.90 -24.28 1.16
C ASP A 74 -1.07 -24.73 -0.31
N SER A 75 -2.25 -24.52 -0.89
CA SER A 75 -2.65 -24.94 -2.23
C SER A 75 -2.33 -23.94 -3.34
N ILE A 76 -1.74 -22.77 -3.05
CA ILE A 76 -1.51 -21.72 -4.06
C ILE A 76 -0.02 -21.46 -4.23
N GLU A 77 0.45 -21.38 -5.48
CA GLU A 77 1.80 -20.91 -5.78
C GLU A 77 1.99 -19.53 -5.13
N GLN A 78 2.99 -19.40 -4.26
CA GLN A 78 3.29 -18.14 -3.58
C GLN A 78 3.83 -17.12 -4.58
N ILE A 79 2.92 -16.36 -5.20
CA ILE A 79 3.27 -15.21 -6.05
C ILE A 79 3.71 -14.02 -5.17
N TYR A 80 3.21 -13.94 -3.94
CA TYR A 80 3.43 -12.81 -3.03
C TYR A 80 4.34 -13.14 -1.86
N ALA A 81 5.05 -12.13 -1.35
CA ALA A 81 5.94 -12.30 -0.22
C ALA A 81 5.16 -12.32 1.11
N LYS A 82 5.73 -12.98 2.13
CA LYS A 82 5.09 -13.10 3.45
C LYS A 82 5.01 -11.73 4.16
N ALA A 83 3.86 -11.37 4.72
CA ALA A 83 3.70 -10.15 5.52
C ALA A 83 4.37 -10.33 6.89
N THR A 84 5.66 -10.01 6.96
CA THR A 84 6.45 -10.01 8.19
C THR A 84 7.03 -8.61 8.43
N ALA A 85 7.37 -8.28 9.67
CA ALA A 85 8.02 -7.01 9.98
C ALA A 85 9.28 -6.77 9.13
N LYS A 86 10.04 -7.83 8.83
CA LYS A 86 11.22 -7.76 7.95
C LYS A 86 10.83 -7.37 6.52
N ASN A 87 9.86 -8.06 5.92
CA ASN A 87 9.47 -7.82 4.53
C ASN A 87 8.80 -6.46 4.34
N ILE A 88 8.01 -6.01 5.33
CA ILE A 88 7.44 -4.66 5.33
C ILE A 88 8.56 -3.62 5.37
N ARG A 89 9.54 -3.75 6.27
CA ARG A 89 10.68 -2.82 6.31
C ARG A 89 11.49 -2.85 5.01
N ASN A 90 11.67 -4.04 4.43
CA ASN A 90 12.37 -4.19 3.15
C ASN A 90 11.64 -3.46 2.01
N TYR A 91 10.31 -3.48 1.96
CA TYR A 91 9.56 -2.69 0.98
C TYR A 91 9.94 -1.20 1.05
N PHE A 92 9.98 -0.63 2.25
CA PHE A 92 10.33 0.79 2.40
C PHE A 92 11.80 1.09 2.03
N VAL A 93 12.70 0.13 2.21
CA VAL A 93 14.14 0.28 1.90
C VAL A 93 14.44 0.01 0.42
N ASN A 94 13.73 -0.90 -0.24
CA ASN A 94 14.09 -1.37 -1.57
C ASN A 94 13.15 -0.82 -2.66
N ASP A 95 11.84 -0.81 -2.40
CA ASP A 95 10.83 -0.48 -3.40
C ASP A 95 10.41 0.99 -3.30
N ALA A 96 10.17 1.48 -2.09
CA ALA A 96 9.73 2.85 -1.86
C ALA A 96 10.89 3.85 -1.74
N SER A 97 12.14 3.41 -1.56
CA SER A 97 13.29 4.31 -1.45
C SER A 97 13.64 5.02 -2.76
N GLY A 98 13.29 4.44 -3.91
CA GLY A 98 13.44 5.05 -5.23
C GLY A 98 12.36 6.07 -5.59
N MET A 99 11.38 6.28 -4.71
CA MET A 99 10.34 7.28 -4.93
C MET A 99 10.91 8.70 -4.91
N SER A 100 10.18 9.63 -5.54
CA SER A 100 10.51 11.06 -5.56
C SER A 100 9.45 11.86 -4.82
N SER A 101 9.72 13.15 -4.58
CA SER A 101 8.72 14.08 -4.01
C SER A 101 7.52 14.33 -4.93
N GLN A 102 7.53 13.82 -6.16
CA GLN A 102 6.39 13.87 -7.09
C GLN A 102 5.58 12.57 -7.08
N SER A 103 6.10 11.48 -6.48
CA SER A 103 5.45 10.18 -6.43
C SER A 103 4.27 10.16 -5.46
N ASN A 104 3.25 9.33 -5.70
CA ASN A 104 2.18 9.07 -4.74
C ASN A 104 2.33 7.66 -4.15
N LEU A 105 2.00 7.51 -2.87
CA LEU A 105 1.98 6.22 -2.19
C LEU A 105 0.55 5.84 -1.82
N PHE A 106 0.17 4.62 -2.13
CA PHE A 106 -1.10 4.01 -1.73
C PHE A 106 -0.81 2.81 -0.84
N CYS A 107 -1.38 2.77 0.35
CA CYS A 107 -1.24 1.67 1.28
C CYS A 107 -2.61 1.12 1.63
N PHE A 108 -2.80 -0.18 1.45
CA PHE A 108 -4.04 -0.89 1.73
C PHE A 108 -3.76 -2.01 2.73
N PHE A 109 -4.37 -1.91 3.91
CA PHE A 109 -4.19 -2.85 5.00
C PHE A 109 -5.50 -3.61 5.17
N ILE A 110 -5.44 -4.93 5.02
CA ILE A 110 -6.58 -5.85 5.08
C ILE A 110 -6.30 -6.85 6.20
N GLY A 111 -7.15 -6.94 7.21
CA GLY A 111 -7.01 -7.98 8.23
C GLY A 111 -7.49 -7.56 9.61
N HIS A 112 -6.64 -7.78 10.60
CA HIS A 112 -6.90 -7.47 12.01
C HIS A 112 -5.86 -6.53 12.59
N ASP A 113 -6.31 -5.53 13.35
CA ASP A 113 -5.47 -4.83 14.32
C ASP A 113 -5.83 -5.22 15.74
N SER A 114 -4.87 -4.98 16.62
CA SER A 114 -5.01 -5.06 18.06
C SER A 114 -4.61 -3.74 18.72
N TYR A 115 -5.16 -3.50 19.91
CA TYR A 115 -4.86 -2.33 20.73
C TYR A 115 -4.67 -2.76 22.18
N ASP A 116 -3.56 -2.36 22.78
CA ASP A 116 -3.14 -2.72 24.16
C ASP A 116 -3.33 -1.57 25.17
N ASN A 117 -4.19 -0.59 24.86
CA ASN A 117 -4.37 0.68 25.57
C ASN A 117 -3.21 1.67 25.44
N GLU A 118 -2.17 1.33 24.69
CA GLU A 118 -1.04 2.23 24.43
C GLU A 118 -0.80 2.38 22.92
N TRP A 119 -0.71 1.26 22.20
CA TRP A 119 -0.32 1.20 20.80
C TRP A 119 -1.29 0.36 19.96
N GLY A 120 -1.69 0.92 18.80
CA GLY A 120 -2.30 0.13 17.73
C GLY A 120 -1.25 -0.75 17.04
N LYS A 121 -1.62 -1.97 16.65
CA LYS A 121 -0.74 -2.92 15.98
C LYS A 121 -1.48 -3.63 14.86
N PHE A 122 -0.94 -3.57 13.65
CA PHE A 122 -1.45 -4.37 12.53
C PHE A 122 -0.92 -5.81 12.69
N ASN A 123 -1.83 -6.78 12.73
CA ASN A 123 -1.47 -8.17 13.00
C ASN A 123 -0.87 -8.82 11.75
N ILE A 124 0.37 -9.28 11.87
CA ILE A 124 1.14 -9.85 10.77
C ILE A 124 1.78 -11.16 11.18
N SER A 125 2.40 -11.83 10.21
CA SER A 125 3.16 -13.04 10.50
C SER A 125 4.39 -12.72 11.36
N GLY A 126 4.33 -13.14 12.62
CA GLY A 126 5.38 -12.95 13.62
C GLY A 126 5.12 -11.74 14.52
N LYS A 127 6.16 -10.94 14.79
CA LYS A 127 6.04 -9.77 15.67
C LYS A 127 5.38 -8.61 14.94
N ASP A 128 4.27 -8.14 15.48
CA ASP A 128 3.52 -7.01 14.94
C ASP A 128 4.31 -5.70 14.94
N LEU A 129 4.01 -4.88 13.93
CA LEU A 129 4.44 -3.49 13.87
C LEU A 129 3.37 -2.60 14.49
N ARG A 130 3.81 -1.61 15.27
CA ARG A 130 2.91 -0.62 15.86
C ARG A 130 2.58 0.47 14.86
N ASP A 131 1.48 1.15 15.08
CA ASP A 131 1.09 2.40 14.42
C ASP A 131 2.26 3.40 14.24
N PHE A 132 3.10 3.57 15.26
CA PHE A 132 4.27 4.44 15.18
C PHE A 132 5.40 3.87 14.33
N ASP A 133 5.58 2.55 14.29
CA ASP A 133 6.58 1.89 13.45
C ASP A 133 6.24 2.18 11.97
N TYR A 134 4.96 2.09 11.60
CA TYR A 134 4.48 2.51 10.28
C TYR A 134 4.64 4.01 10.03
N SER A 135 4.37 4.85 11.02
CA SER A 135 4.60 6.30 10.91
C SER A 135 6.06 6.60 10.57
N GLN A 136 7.02 5.94 11.24
CA GLN A 136 8.45 6.10 10.96
C GLN A 136 8.82 5.65 9.55
N LEU A 137 8.31 4.51 9.10
CA LEU A 137 8.55 4.00 7.74
C LEU A 137 7.99 4.94 6.66
N LEU A 138 6.78 5.46 6.86
CA LEU A 138 6.20 6.44 5.95
C LEU A 138 6.96 7.77 5.97
N ASN A 139 7.59 8.14 7.08
CA ASN A 139 8.42 9.35 7.17
C ASN A 139 9.81 9.19 6.52
N SER A 140 10.26 7.96 6.25
CA SER A 140 11.59 7.72 5.67
C SER A 140 11.62 7.73 4.14
N VAL A 141 10.47 7.89 3.49
CA VAL A 141 10.35 7.89 2.02
C VAL A 141 9.71 9.19 1.51
N PRO A 142 10.19 9.76 0.40
CA PRO A 142 9.59 10.96 -0.18
C PRO A 142 8.34 10.58 -0.99
N PHE A 143 7.28 11.38 -0.83
CA PHE A 143 6.09 11.35 -1.68
C PHE A 143 5.41 12.71 -1.70
N ASN A 144 4.67 12.98 -2.76
CA ASN A 144 3.77 14.11 -2.87
C ASN A 144 2.50 13.90 -2.04
N LYS A 145 1.88 12.71 -2.16
CA LYS A 145 0.66 12.34 -1.44
C LYS A 145 0.69 10.91 -0.96
N LEU A 146 0.07 10.67 0.20
CA LEU A 146 -0.22 9.34 0.73
C LEU A 146 -1.73 9.14 0.81
N LEU A 147 -2.22 8.01 0.31
CA LEU A 147 -3.50 7.43 0.70
C LEU A 147 -3.21 6.17 1.53
N PHE A 148 -3.65 6.16 2.78
CA PHE A 148 -3.51 5.01 3.67
C PHE A 148 -4.91 4.55 4.10
N ILE A 149 -5.30 3.35 3.67
CA ILE A 149 -6.59 2.75 3.99
C ILE A 149 -6.34 1.52 4.86
N ASN A 150 -6.71 1.62 6.14
CA ASN A 150 -6.68 0.51 7.06
C ASN A 150 -8.09 -0.06 7.26
N MET A 151 -8.34 -1.18 6.60
CA MET A 151 -9.64 -1.84 6.57
C MET A 151 -9.80 -2.86 7.71
N ALA A 152 -8.84 -2.93 8.65
CA ALA A 152 -8.82 -3.90 9.73
C ALA A 152 -9.72 -3.51 10.92
N SER A 153 -10.00 -4.48 11.79
CA SER A 153 -10.54 -4.23 13.14
C SER A 153 -9.59 -3.33 13.94
N ALA A 154 -10.07 -2.54 14.90
CA ALA A 154 -9.28 -1.64 15.76
C ALA A 154 -8.36 -0.62 15.04
N SER A 155 -8.55 -0.45 13.73
CA SER A 155 -7.78 0.41 12.82
C SER A 155 -7.77 1.90 13.17
N GLY A 156 -8.78 2.40 13.91
CA GLY A 156 -8.88 3.82 14.27
C GLY A 156 -7.67 4.36 15.03
N THR A 157 -6.91 3.48 15.70
CA THR A 157 -5.65 3.83 16.40
C THR A 157 -4.59 4.44 15.47
N PHE A 158 -4.63 4.15 14.17
CA PHE A 158 -3.65 4.64 13.20
C PHE A 158 -3.88 6.11 12.80
N ILE A 159 -5.08 6.68 13.00
CA ILE A 159 -5.41 8.03 12.54
C ILE A 159 -4.42 9.05 13.12
N ASP A 160 -4.31 9.12 14.45
CA ASP A 160 -3.50 10.14 15.12
C ASP A 160 -2.00 9.98 14.83
N LYS A 161 -1.52 8.73 14.72
CA LYS A 161 -0.09 8.46 14.50
C LYS A 161 0.37 8.73 13.07
N LEU A 162 -0.53 8.57 12.11
CA LEU A 162 -0.21 8.70 10.68
C LEU A 162 -0.57 10.07 10.10
N SER A 163 -1.48 10.82 10.73
CA SER A 163 -1.95 12.13 10.28
C SER A 163 -0.82 13.15 10.16
N LYS A 164 -0.58 13.63 8.94
CA LYS A 164 0.33 14.74 8.59
C LYS A 164 -0.16 15.41 7.30
N GLU A 165 0.48 16.52 6.93
CA GLU A 165 0.26 17.15 5.62
C GLU A 165 0.44 16.14 4.47
N ASN A 166 -0.40 16.31 3.44
CA ASN A 166 -0.44 15.47 2.25
C ASN A 166 -0.75 13.97 2.50
N ARG A 167 -1.35 13.63 3.64
CA ARG A 167 -1.81 12.28 3.94
C ARG A 167 -3.31 12.24 4.11
N VAL A 168 -3.95 11.32 3.39
CA VAL A 168 -5.34 10.93 3.60
C VAL A 168 -5.33 9.58 4.30
N ILE A 169 -5.89 9.54 5.51
CA ILE A 169 -5.98 8.33 6.33
C ILE A 169 -7.44 7.92 6.43
N ILE A 170 -7.75 6.67 6.07
CA ILE A 170 -9.08 6.08 6.14
C ILE A 170 -8.98 4.82 7.00
N THR A 171 -9.89 4.67 7.96
CA THR A 171 -9.96 3.50 8.83
C THR A 171 -11.36 2.90 8.79
N ALA A 172 -11.44 1.57 8.92
CA ALA A 172 -12.73 0.88 9.00
C ALA A 172 -13.45 1.06 10.35
N THR A 173 -12.69 1.45 11.38
CA THR A 173 -13.20 1.66 12.75
C THR A 173 -12.84 3.06 13.23
N ARG A 174 -13.60 3.55 14.22
CA ARG A 174 -13.38 4.85 14.87
C ARG A 174 -12.20 4.80 15.83
N ASP A 175 -12.02 3.69 16.55
CA ASP A 175 -11.02 3.58 17.61
C ASP A 175 -10.48 2.15 17.80
N GLY A 176 -9.53 1.96 18.72
CA GLY A 176 -8.87 0.69 18.99
C GLY A 176 -9.69 -0.34 19.77
N PHE A 177 -10.87 0.03 20.26
CA PHE A 177 -11.72 -0.86 21.05
C PHE A 177 -12.71 -1.65 20.18
N GLU A 178 -12.82 -1.32 18.90
CA GLU A 178 -13.69 -1.99 17.92
C GLU A 178 -12.98 -3.21 17.30
N LYS A 179 -12.97 -4.32 18.04
CA LYS A 179 -12.17 -5.52 17.71
C LYS A 179 -12.84 -6.54 16.78
N ASN A 180 -14.10 -6.31 16.41
CA ASN A 180 -14.81 -7.23 15.51
C ASN A 180 -14.26 -7.11 14.08
N ALA A 181 -14.22 -8.24 13.36
CA ALA A 181 -13.91 -8.26 11.94
C ALA A 181 -14.82 -7.29 11.18
N THR A 182 -14.24 -6.49 10.28
CA THR A 182 -14.98 -5.47 9.54
C THR A 182 -15.46 -6.03 8.20
N GLN A 183 -16.52 -5.43 7.65
CA GLN A 183 -16.96 -5.70 6.28
C GLN A 183 -16.37 -4.72 5.26
N PHE A 184 -15.52 -3.79 5.71
CA PHE A 184 -15.08 -2.65 4.91
C PHE A 184 -14.36 -3.10 3.64
N ALA A 185 -13.41 -4.02 3.74
CA ALA A 185 -12.61 -4.45 2.58
C ALA A 185 -13.49 -5.05 1.47
N SER A 186 -14.44 -5.92 1.83
CA SER A 186 -15.36 -6.52 0.85
C SER A 186 -16.22 -5.47 0.16
N GLN A 187 -16.82 -4.54 0.92
CA GLN A 187 -17.68 -3.49 0.37
C GLN A 187 -16.88 -2.47 -0.47
N PHE A 188 -15.64 -2.18 -0.06
CA PHE A 188 -14.74 -1.29 -0.79
C PHE A 188 -14.37 -1.88 -2.16
N LEU A 189 -13.97 -3.16 -2.21
CA LEU A 189 -13.64 -3.84 -3.45
C LEU A 189 -14.84 -3.98 -4.38
N GLU A 190 -15.99 -4.38 -3.83
CA GLU A 190 -17.25 -4.45 -4.58
C GLU A 190 -17.57 -3.10 -5.23
N THR A 191 -17.46 -2.01 -4.47
CA THR A 191 -17.74 -0.66 -4.98
C THR A 191 -16.76 -0.23 -6.07
N LEU A 192 -15.46 -0.54 -5.94
CA LEU A 192 -14.45 -0.18 -6.94
C LEU A 192 -14.50 -1.02 -8.21
N SER A 193 -15.13 -2.20 -8.17
CA SER A 193 -15.28 -3.10 -9.32
C SER A 193 -16.46 -2.76 -10.25
N ASN A 194 -17.29 -1.78 -9.85
CA ASN A 194 -18.47 -1.31 -10.59
C ASN A 194 -18.18 0.00 -11.34
#